data_AF-A0A534SEJ0-F1
#
_entry.id   AF-A0A534SEJ0-F1
#
_cell.length_a   1.000
_cell.length_b   1.000
_cell.length_c   1.000
_cell.angle_alpha   90.00
_cell.angle_beta   90.00
_cell.angle_gamma   90.00
#
_symmetry.space_group_name_H-M   'P 1'
#
loop_
_entity.id
_entity.type
_entity.pdbx_description
1 polymer ?
#
loop_
_entity_poly.entity_id
_entity_poly.type
_entity_poly.pdbx_seq_one_letter_code
_entity_poly.pdbx_strand_id
1 'polypeptide(L)'
;MAPIYLLIGAVLLLMTLGRMVFRSAPKGIDWALEVAFIRLDFPPAQRLVAQQLAAGLAEIVGLKIKQLRPEHTLSQIAEWADNDIYAKDLITLFVVAFSVRCDPNTTFRDLVEKVAVKKAEHHGALVALSDSGA
;
A
#
# COMPACT_ATOMS: atom_id res chain seq x y z
N MET A 1 -45.19 0.29 21.46
CA MET A 1 -43.74 0.21 21.78
C MET A 1 -42.83 0.03 20.56
N ALA A 2 -43.31 -0.34 19.37
CA ALA A 2 -42.49 -0.48 18.16
C ALA A 2 -41.89 0.82 17.53
N PRO A 3 -42.54 2.01 17.56
CA PRO A 3 -42.04 3.15 16.78
C PRO A 3 -40.80 3.82 17.41
N ILE A 4 -40.66 3.72 18.73
CA ILE A 4 -39.54 4.31 19.47
C ILE A 4 -38.24 3.56 19.18
N TYR A 5 -38.29 2.23 19.06
CA TYR A 5 -37.11 1.43 18.73
C TYR A 5 -36.61 1.66 17.30
N LEU A 6 -37.51 1.95 16.34
CA LEU A 6 -37.12 2.32 14.98
C LEU A 6 -36.41 3.68 14.95
N LEU A 7 -36.90 4.65 15.72
CA LEU A 7 -36.26 5.97 15.84
C LEU A 7 -34.88 5.87 16.51
N ILE A 8 -34.76 5.11 17.59
CA ILE A 8 -33.47 4.91 18.28
C ILE A 8 -32.48 4.16 17.37
N GLY A 9 -32.94 3.14 16.65
CA GLY A 9 -32.14 2.42 15.66
C GLY A 9 -31.63 3.33 14.54
N ALA A 10 -32.50 4.19 13.99
CA ALA A 10 -32.13 5.15 12.96
C ALA A 10 -31.12 6.19 13.46
N VAL A 11 -31.26 6.68 14.69
CA VAL A 11 -30.30 7.62 15.30
C VAL A 11 -28.94 6.96 15.53
N LEU A 12 -28.91 5.72 16.01
CA LEU A 12 -27.66 4.97 16.16
C LEU A 12 -26.98 4.73 14.81
N LEU A 13 -27.74 4.39 13.76
CA LEU A 13 -27.24 4.23 12.40
C LEU A 13 -26.69 5.54 11.83
N LEU A 14 -27.37 6.66 12.06
CA LEU A 14 -26.89 7.99 11.65
C LEU A 14 -25.66 8.42 12.44
N MET A 15 -25.54 8.05 13.72
CA MET A 15 -24.35 8.33 14.53
C MET A 15 -23.14 7.47 14.11
N THR A 16 -23.35 6.22 13.69
CA THR A 16 -22.25 5.37 13.19
C THR A 16 -21.84 5.77 11.77
N LEU A 17 -22.79 6.03 10.87
CA LEU A 17 -22.50 6.56 9.51
C LEU A 17 -21.89 7.96 9.59
N GLY A 18 -22.41 8.82 10.47
CA GLY A 18 -21.85 10.14 10.75
C GLY A 18 -20.41 10.05 11.24
N ARG A 19 -20.10 9.15 12.18
CA ARG A 19 -18.70 8.91 12.61
C ARG A 19 -17.83 8.24 11.55
N MET A 20 -18.42 7.50 10.61
CA MET A 20 -17.67 6.85 9.54
C MET A 20 -17.29 7.83 8.42
N VAL A 21 -18.13 8.82 8.14
CA VAL A 21 -17.82 9.93 7.22
C VAL A 21 -16.99 11.03 7.92
N PHE A 22 -17.13 11.18 9.25
CA PHE A 22 -16.38 12.13 10.07
C PHE A 22 -15.07 11.57 10.64
N ARG A 23 -14.76 10.29 10.39
CA ARG A 23 -13.35 9.87 10.30
C ARG A 23 -12.80 10.57 9.08
N SER A 24 -12.26 11.76 9.36
CA SER A 24 -11.66 12.65 8.41
C SER A 24 -10.75 11.85 7.49
N ALA A 25 -11.21 11.65 6.25
CA ALA A 25 -10.32 11.54 5.12
C ALA A 25 -9.29 12.68 5.27
N PRO A 26 -7.98 12.39 5.33
CA PRO A 26 -7.01 13.46 5.29
C PRO A 26 -7.26 14.22 3.99
N LYS A 27 -7.74 15.45 4.15
CA LYS A 27 -8.03 16.40 3.08
C LYS A 27 -6.84 16.39 2.12
N GLY A 28 -7.10 15.98 0.88
CA GLY A 28 -6.21 16.21 -0.25
C GLY A 28 -4.73 16.03 0.09
N ILE A 29 -4.31 14.79 0.36
CA ILE A 29 -2.90 14.47 0.14
C ILE A 29 -2.63 14.83 -1.31
N ASP A 30 -1.75 15.80 -1.53
CA ASP A 30 -1.24 16.16 -2.85
C ASP A 30 -0.54 14.93 -3.44
N TRP A 31 -1.34 14.04 -4.05
CA TRP A 31 -0.91 12.82 -4.72
C TRP A 31 0.15 13.10 -5.81
N ALA A 32 0.28 14.36 -6.24
CA ALA A 32 1.26 14.83 -7.20
C ALA A 32 2.59 15.30 -6.57
N LEU A 33 2.60 15.72 -5.29
CA LEU A 33 3.79 16.25 -4.62
C LEU A 33 4.57 15.17 -3.83
N GLU A 34 3.89 14.10 -3.40
CA GLU A 34 4.47 12.98 -2.62
C GLU A 34 5.18 11.89 -3.45
N VAL A 35 5.05 11.94 -4.78
CA VAL A 35 5.67 10.97 -5.71
C VAL A 35 6.98 11.50 -6.34
N ALA A 36 7.40 12.73 -5.97
CA ALA A 36 8.56 13.40 -6.56
C ALA A 36 9.91 12.69 -6.26
N PHE A 37 10.02 11.90 -5.19
CA PHE A 37 11.29 11.28 -4.78
C PHE A 37 11.65 9.98 -5.52
N ILE A 38 10.70 9.31 -6.19
CA ILE A 38 10.95 8.01 -6.86
C ILE A 38 11.47 8.18 -8.29
N ARG A 39 11.48 9.41 -8.82
CA ARG A 39 11.92 9.63 -10.21
C ARG A 39 13.43 9.50 -10.43
N LEU A 40 14.29 9.48 -9.40
CA LEU A 40 15.75 9.58 -9.60
C LEU A 40 16.59 8.32 -9.30
N ASP A 41 16.13 7.37 -8.48
CA ASP A 41 16.97 6.23 -8.03
C ASP A 41 16.65 4.86 -8.65
N PHE A 42 15.57 4.76 -9.43
CA PHE A 42 15.11 3.52 -10.06
C PHE A 42 15.13 3.58 -11.60
N PRO A 43 15.53 2.48 -12.28
CA PRO A 43 15.51 2.38 -13.73
C PRO A 43 14.08 2.52 -14.27
N PRO A 44 13.88 3.01 -15.52
CA PRO A 44 12.56 3.35 -16.08
C PRO A 44 11.54 2.21 -15.99
N ALA A 45 11.97 0.96 -16.16
CA ALA A 45 11.13 -0.23 -16.07
C ALA A 45 10.54 -0.46 -14.66
N GLN A 46 11.23 -0.02 -13.61
CA GLN A 46 10.86 -0.27 -12.22
C GLN A 46 10.14 0.92 -11.57
N ARG A 47 10.17 2.11 -12.18
CA ARG A 47 9.57 3.34 -11.63
C ARG A 47 8.09 3.18 -11.30
N LEU A 48 7.33 2.56 -12.20
CA LEU A 48 5.90 2.36 -11.99
C LEU A 48 5.64 1.46 -10.77
N VAL A 49 6.42 0.40 -10.61
CA VAL A 49 6.31 -0.53 -9.48
C VAL A 49 6.72 0.17 -8.18
N ALA A 50 7.83 0.91 -8.20
CA ALA A 50 8.28 1.69 -7.06
C ALA A 50 7.23 2.73 -6.61
N GLN A 51 6.62 3.45 -7.56
CA GLN A 51 5.56 4.41 -7.27
C GLN A 51 4.32 3.74 -6.66
N GLN A 52 3.89 2.61 -7.21
CA GLN A 52 2.74 1.85 -6.69
C GLN A 52 3.00 1.35 -5.27
N LEU A 53 4.20 0.78 -5.02
CA LEU A 53 4.58 0.30 -3.70
C LEU A 53 4.68 1.45 -2.69
N ALA A 54 5.28 2.58 -3.06
CA ALA A 54 5.39 3.73 -2.18
C ALA A 54 4.04 4.39 -1.88
N ALA A 55 3.13 4.45 -2.85
CA ALA A 55 1.76 4.91 -2.62
C ALA A 55 1.03 3.97 -1.64
N GLY A 56 1.16 2.66 -1.79
CA GLY A 56 0.61 1.69 -0.84
C GLY A 56 1.24 1.82 0.56
N LEU A 57 2.54 2.12 0.65
CA LEU A 57 3.20 2.39 1.92
C LEU A 57 2.74 3.71 2.55
N ALA A 58 2.48 4.76 1.75
CA ALA A 58 2.01 6.06 2.24
C ALA A 58 0.68 5.95 3.00
N GLU A 59 -0.21 5.06 2.57
CA GLU A 59 -1.46 4.75 3.29
C GLU A 59 -1.22 4.17 4.70
N ILE A 60 -0.06 3.53 4.91
CA ILE A 60 0.29 2.84 6.15
C ILE A 60 1.09 3.76 7.08
N VAL A 61 2.13 4.41 6.55
CA VAL A 61 3.07 5.24 7.32
C VAL A 61 2.72 6.73 7.33
N GLY A 62 1.71 7.13 6.54
CA GLY A 62 1.28 8.51 6.41
C GLY A 62 2.39 9.45 5.94
N LEU A 63 2.47 10.63 6.56
CA LEU A 63 3.37 11.71 6.15
C LEU A 63 4.87 11.36 6.27
N LYS A 64 5.23 10.33 7.03
CA LYS A 64 6.61 9.83 7.14
C LYS A 64 7.06 9.05 5.90
N ILE A 65 6.22 8.89 4.87
CA ILE A 65 6.67 8.32 3.59
C ILE A 65 7.70 9.22 2.89
N LYS A 66 7.73 10.52 3.21
CA LYS A 66 8.63 11.53 2.58
C LYS A 66 10.12 11.27 2.82
N GLN A 67 10.46 10.49 3.84
CA GLN A 67 11.84 10.09 4.17
C GLN A 67 12.23 8.73 3.55
N LEU A 68 11.31 8.09 2.80
CA LEU A 68 11.59 6.82 2.13
C LEU A 68 12.78 6.97 1.18
N ARG A 69 13.72 6.03 1.29
CA ARG A 69 14.86 5.88 0.39
C ARG A 69 14.97 4.43 -0.05
N PRO A 70 15.56 4.13 -1.22
CA PRO A 70 15.73 2.75 -1.68
C PRO A 70 16.45 1.86 -0.65
N GLU A 71 17.33 2.44 0.16
CA GLU A 71 18.16 1.73 1.15
C GLU A 71 17.43 1.45 2.47
N HIS A 72 16.25 2.05 2.69
CA HIS A 72 15.48 1.79 3.91
C HIS A 72 14.95 0.37 3.94
N THR A 73 15.08 -0.27 5.09
CA THR A 73 14.59 -1.63 5.34
C THR A 73 13.11 -1.63 5.72
N LEU A 74 12.42 -2.75 5.51
CA LEU A 74 11.02 -2.89 5.89
C LEU A 74 10.80 -2.72 7.41
N SER A 75 11.77 -3.10 8.25
CA SER A 75 11.71 -2.84 9.69
C SER A 75 11.72 -1.35 10.00
N GLN A 76 12.62 -0.58 9.37
CA GLN A 76 12.69 0.86 9.55
C GLN A 76 11.44 1.56 9.03
N ILE A 77 10.90 1.10 7.91
CA ILE A 77 9.66 1.65 7.35
C ILE A 77 8.47 1.38 8.28
N ALA A 78 8.41 0.20 8.89
CA ALA A 78 7.35 -0.15 9.83
C ALA A 78 7.37 0.72 11.11
N GLU A 79 8.55 1.14 11.58
CA GLU A 79 8.68 2.08 12.70
C GLU A 79 8.05 3.46 12.43
N TRP A 80 7.76 3.77 11.16
CA TRP A 80 7.12 5.03 10.79
C TRP A 80 5.60 4.97 10.92
N ALA A 81 4.99 3.79 11.00
CA ALA A 81 3.55 3.69 11.20
C ALA A 81 3.16 4.23 12.58
N ASP A 82 2.19 5.15 12.61
CA ASP A 82 1.73 5.77 13.86
C ASP A 82 0.78 4.87 14.66
N ASN A 83 0.17 3.87 14.02
CA ASN A 83 -0.46 2.74 14.69
C ASN A 83 0.59 1.63 14.75
N ASP A 84 0.64 0.82 15.82
CA ASP A 84 1.55 -0.33 16.01
C ASP A 84 1.43 -1.40 14.89
N ILE A 85 1.74 -1.04 13.65
CA ILE A 85 1.78 -1.93 12.49
C ILE A 85 3.17 -2.54 12.56
N TYR A 86 3.21 -3.78 13.05
CA TYR A 86 4.44 -4.52 13.14
C TYR A 86 4.97 -4.78 11.73
N ALA A 87 6.29 -4.76 11.56
CA ALA A 87 6.94 -5.12 10.30
C ALA A 87 6.44 -6.48 9.74
N LYS A 88 6.00 -7.37 10.62
CA LYS A 88 5.36 -8.65 10.27
C LYS A 88 4.10 -8.48 9.42
N ASP A 89 3.23 -7.52 9.74
CA ASP A 89 2.00 -7.26 8.99
C ASP A 89 2.30 -6.67 7.62
N LEU A 90 3.30 -5.78 7.56
CA LEU A 90 3.83 -5.23 6.31
C LEU A 90 4.38 -6.34 5.40
N ILE A 91 5.19 -7.25 5.96
CA ILE A 91 5.75 -8.40 5.25
C ILE A 91 4.64 -9.33 4.76
N THR A 92 3.65 -9.64 5.61
CA THR A 92 2.51 -10.47 5.22
C THR A 92 1.73 -9.83 4.07
N LEU A 93 1.52 -8.52 4.10
CA LEU A 93 0.85 -7.79 3.02
C LEU A 93 1.61 -7.94 1.71
N PHE A 94 2.94 -7.81 1.69
CA PHE A 94 3.73 -7.99 0.47
C PHE A 94 3.72 -9.44 -0.05
N VAL A 95 3.76 -10.42 0.85
CA VAL A 95 3.64 -11.84 0.48
C VAL A 95 2.27 -12.13 -0.14
N VAL A 96 1.19 -11.61 0.45
CA VAL A 96 -0.17 -11.88 -0.03
C VAL A 96 -0.50 -11.10 -1.32
N ALA A 97 -0.17 -9.81 -1.36
CA ALA A 97 -0.54 -8.95 -2.48
C ALA A 97 0.34 -9.14 -3.71
N PHE A 98 1.63 -9.47 -3.52
CA PHE A 98 2.60 -9.55 -4.63
C PHE A 98 3.28 -10.90 -4.75
N SER A 99 2.99 -11.88 -3.89
CA SER A 99 3.65 -13.21 -3.89
C SER A 99 5.18 -13.12 -3.77
N VAL A 100 5.68 -12.08 -3.10
CA VAL A 100 7.12 -11.85 -2.90
C VAL A 100 7.52 -12.20 -1.48
N ARG A 101 8.58 -13.00 -1.32
CA ARG A 101 9.18 -13.27 -0.01
C ARG A 101 10.09 -12.11 0.41
N CYS A 102 9.77 -11.53 1.56
CA CYS A 102 10.51 -10.45 2.19
C CYS A 102 10.80 -10.81 3.66
N ASP A 103 11.83 -10.19 4.19
CA ASP A 103 12.22 -10.25 5.60
C ASP A 103 12.40 -8.80 6.13
N PRO A 104 12.56 -8.60 7.44
CA PRO A 104 12.66 -7.25 8.01
C PRO A 104 13.83 -6.43 7.46
N ASN A 105 14.91 -7.08 7.04
CA ASN A 105 16.11 -6.43 6.51
C ASN A 105 16.04 -6.21 4.98
N THR A 106 14.99 -6.71 4.32
CA THR A 106 14.77 -6.46 2.89
C THR A 106 14.64 -4.94 2.67
N THR A 107 15.45 -4.40 1.76
CA THR A 107 15.39 -2.97 1.44
C THR A 107 14.20 -2.65 0.53
N PHE A 108 13.78 -1.39 0.48
CA PHE A 108 12.76 -0.95 -0.45
C PHE A 108 13.18 -1.21 -1.91
N ARG A 109 14.47 -1.06 -2.23
CA ARG A 109 15.02 -1.39 -3.55
C ARG A 109 14.81 -2.87 -3.89
N ASP A 110 15.20 -3.76 -2.99
CA ASP A 110 15.06 -5.21 -3.19
C ASP A 110 13.59 -5.61 -3.32
N LEU A 111 12.70 -4.98 -2.55
CA LEU A 111 11.26 -5.21 -2.67
C LEU A 111 10.76 -4.84 -4.07
N VAL A 112 11.11 -3.65 -4.57
CA VAL A 112 10.74 -3.19 -5.92
C VAL A 112 11.23 -4.17 -6.98
N GLU A 113 12.49 -4.60 -6.89
CA GLU A 113 13.09 -5.54 -7.85
C GLU A 113 12.35 -6.87 -7.85
N LYS A 114 12.11 -7.45 -6.67
CA LYS A 114 11.39 -8.73 -6.57
C LYS A 114 9.96 -8.64 -7.12
N VAL A 115 9.24 -7.55 -6.83
CA VAL A 115 7.89 -7.35 -7.35
C VAL A 115 7.92 -7.14 -8.87
N ALA A 116 8.92 -6.41 -9.38
CA ALA A 116 9.08 -6.21 -10.82
C ALA A 116 9.36 -7.53 -11.56
N VAL A 117 10.24 -8.38 -11.03
CA VAL A 117 10.51 -9.73 -11.57
C VAL A 117 9.24 -10.58 -11.55
N LYS A 118 8.52 -10.62 -10.42
CA LYS A 118 7.29 -11.40 -10.30
C LYS A 118 6.20 -10.95 -11.28
N LYS A 119 6.07 -9.65 -11.48
CA LYS A 119 5.10 -9.07 -12.44
C LYS A 119 5.46 -9.41 -13.88
N ALA A 120 6.75 -9.43 -14.21
CA ALA A 120 7.26 -9.84 -15.52
C ALA A 120 7.03 -11.33 -15.79
N GLU A 121 7.26 -12.20 -14.80
CA GLU A 121 6.92 -13.64 -14.90
C GLU A 121 5.44 -13.86 -15.17
N HIS A 122 4.56 -13.18 -14.43
CA HIS A 122 3.11 -13.30 -14.61
C HIS A 122 2.65 -12.79 -15.98
N HIS A 123 3.19 -11.68 -16.46
CA HIS A 123 2.86 -11.16 -17.80
C HIS A 123 3.40 -12.07 -18.92
N GLY A 124 4.64 -12.56 -18.79
CA GLY A 124 5.23 -13.48 -19.76
C GLY A 124 4.48 -14.82 -19.84
N ALA A 125 4.04 -15.35 -18.70
CA ALA A 125 3.21 -16.55 -18.64
C ALA A 125 1.84 -16.35 -19.30
N LEU A 126 1.21 -15.18 -19.12
CA LEU A 126 -0.09 -14.87 -19.73
C LEU A 126 0.01 -14.74 -21.25
N VAL A 127 1.09 -14.14 -21.75
CA VAL A 127 1.35 -14.00 -23.20
C VAL A 127 1.64 -15.37 -23.83
N ALA A 128 2.46 -16.21 -23.20
CA ALA A 128 2.75 -17.55 -23.70
C ALA A 128 1.51 -18.48 -23.76
N LEU A 129 0.59 -18.34 -22.81
CA LEU A 129 -0.69 -19.04 -22.82
C LEU A 129 -1.64 -18.51 -23.91
N SER A 130 -1.57 -17.21 -24.23
CA SER A 130 -2.35 -16.62 -25.33
C SER A 130 -1.86 -17.06 -26.71
N ASP A 131 -0.55 -17.19 -26.91
CA ASP A 131 0.04 -17.63 -28.19
C ASP A 131 -0.11 -19.14 -28.44
N SER A 132 -0.30 -19.95 -27.40
CA SER A 132 -0.51 -21.41 -27.53
C SER A 132 -1.97 -21.79 -27.84
N GLY A 133 -2.85 -20.80 -28.01
CA GLY A 133 -4.28 -20.99 -28.27
C GLY A 133 -4.74 -20.63 -29.68
N ALA A 134 -3.82 -20.43 -30.63
CA ALA A 134 -4.10 -20.10 -32.03
C ALA A 134 -3.88 -21.30 -32.98
#